data_AF-A0A3B9BB38-F1
#
_entry.id   AF-A0A3B9BB38-F1
#
_cell.length_a   1.000
_cell.length_b   1.000
_cell.length_c   1.000
_cell.angle_alpha   90.00
_cell.angle_beta   90.00
_cell.angle_gamma   90.00
#
_symmetry.space_group_name_H-M   'P 1'
#
loop_
_entity.id
_entity.type
_entity.pdbx_description
1 polymer ?
#
loop_
_entity_poly.entity_id
_entity_poly.type
_entity_poly.pdbx_seq_one_letter_code
_entity_poly.pdbx_strand_id
1 'polypeptide(L)'
;EKALQDAVSAAQQAKTALDQALADLANKTKIQSEKSALHEAKNKELAANQQAHTAQAGDFNKWKQRANDRSTQLSQFKESYRKANEAQSQNQDDTSYTDAVNKAKLAMEAMEKSYHHASSLTAKHKAEMDKHAALNNTLNQAVQEAAKILEEAKKSVTASVDNKTKREESLKQSQANQASATTKRDQTKNNLLNSEKLLAQAKEEIKKPATEVSQAEATVKSCQNHLSKWKAESINFTRHQEILTLNSLEEDLGSLDELLEESKNLFSSAQQAANNAAAALSALPQKISEHQQVIAQKQSFVQSENSKLDQISLAKNQKVSFIQQVDQIQKENESQTKLDPQNEALRQAGAKLSESLALLQKDLQSADSKLLSKQQELVQAKTAVTTAEAELAEIMKMRESAPKVLEEKEKSLLDVQNQLKVREKEFTEFKKKVDLQKSKTEALLQQYLEALPK
;
A
#
# COMPACT_ATOMS: atom_id res chain seq x y z
N GLU A 1 37.48 29.70 6.52
CA GLU A 1 38.49 30.48 5.76
C GLU A 1 38.64 31.94 6.17
N LYS A 2 37.64 32.80 5.93
CA LYS A 2 37.80 34.27 6.01
C LYS A 2 38.43 34.79 7.32
N ALA A 3 37.94 34.34 8.48
CA ALA A 3 38.48 34.75 9.78
C ALA A 3 39.97 34.37 10.00
N LEU A 4 40.44 33.26 9.43
CA LEU A 4 41.86 32.88 9.49
C LEU A 4 42.70 33.78 8.59
N GLN A 5 42.21 34.08 7.39
CA GLN A 5 42.88 34.98 6.45
C GLN A 5 43.04 36.39 7.05
N ASP A 6 42.01 36.89 7.73
CA ASP A 6 42.04 38.17 8.42
C ASP A 6 43.06 38.16 9.58
N ALA A 7 43.12 37.08 10.37
CA ALA A 7 44.06 36.94 11.49
C ALA A 7 45.52 36.83 11.03
N VAL A 8 45.79 36.10 9.93
CA VAL A 8 47.13 36.03 9.30
C VAL A 8 47.57 37.43 8.83
N SER A 9 46.66 38.16 8.18
CA SER A 9 46.94 39.52 7.70
C SER A 9 47.25 40.48 8.85
N ALA A 10 46.49 40.42 9.95
CA ALA A 10 46.72 41.23 11.14
C ALA A 10 48.07 40.93 11.81
N ALA A 11 48.47 39.65 11.92
CA ALA A 11 49.78 39.28 12.46
C ALA A 11 50.94 39.82 11.61
N GLN A 12 50.80 39.78 10.29
CA GLN A 12 51.80 40.32 9.37
C GLN A 12 51.93 41.85 9.48
N GLN A 13 50.80 42.57 9.61
CA GLN A 13 50.79 44.01 9.84
C GLN A 13 51.42 44.39 11.19
N ALA A 14 51.09 43.67 12.26
CA ALA A 14 51.67 43.90 13.59
C ALA A 14 53.18 43.69 13.61
N LYS A 15 53.68 42.66 12.89
CA LYS A 15 55.12 42.42 12.72
C LYS A 15 55.81 43.59 12.03
N THR A 16 55.23 44.05 10.92
CA THR A 16 55.77 45.20 10.16
C THR A 16 55.84 46.47 11.02
N ALA A 17 54.82 46.72 11.85
CA ALA A 17 54.79 47.86 12.76
C ALA A 17 55.84 47.77 13.89
N LEU A 18 56.14 46.56 14.38
CA LEU A 18 57.22 46.34 15.34
C LEU A 18 58.60 46.60 14.71
N ASP A 19 58.83 46.10 13.50
CA ASP A 19 60.09 46.32 12.76
C ASP A 19 60.35 47.83 12.57
N GLN A 20 59.31 48.61 12.25
CA GLN A 20 59.40 50.08 12.17
C GLN A 20 59.73 50.73 13.51
N ALA A 21 59.12 50.28 14.61
CA ALA A 21 59.39 50.82 15.95
C ALA A 21 60.82 50.51 16.43
N LEU A 22 61.36 49.34 16.08
CA LEU A 22 62.75 48.96 16.36
C LEU A 22 63.73 49.88 15.61
N ALA A 23 63.45 50.17 14.33
CA ALA A 23 64.28 51.08 13.54
C ALA A 23 64.26 52.51 14.09
N ASP A 24 63.10 53.02 14.50
CA ASP A 24 62.95 54.35 15.13
C ASP A 24 63.70 54.45 16.46
N LEU A 25 63.63 53.41 17.31
CA LEU A 25 64.38 53.35 18.56
C LEU A 25 65.90 53.39 18.32
N ALA A 26 66.40 52.62 17.35
CA ALA A 26 67.81 52.61 17.00
C ALA A 26 68.29 54.00 16.55
N ASN A 27 67.51 54.69 15.72
CA ASN A 27 67.81 56.03 15.26
C ASN A 27 67.84 57.05 16.41
N LYS A 28 66.84 57.05 17.29
CA LYS A 28 66.78 57.97 18.44
C LYS A 28 67.86 57.72 19.48
N THR A 29 68.25 56.46 19.69
CA THR A 29 69.37 56.08 20.56
C THR A 29 70.69 56.65 20.01
N LYS A 30 70.90 56.56 18.69
CA LYS A 30 72.05 57.19 18.04
C LYS A 30 72.07 58.71 18.27
N ILE A 31 70.95 59.39 18.06
CA ILE A 31 70.82 60.84 18.30
C ILE A 31 71.15 61.19 19.75
N GLN A 32 70.64 60.45 20.73
CA GLN A 32 70.97 60.67 22.15
C GLN A 32 72.48 60.57 22.41
N SER A 33 73.17 59.57 21.82
CA SER A 33 74.61 59.40 21.98
C SER A 33 75.41 60.60 21.44
N GLU A 34 75.01 61.13 20.28
CA GLU A 34 75.62 62.31 19.66
C GLU A 34 75.42 63.57 20.53
N LYS A 35 74.22 63.76 21.10
CA LYS A 35 73.93 64.90 22.00
C LYS A 35 74.69 64.78 23.33
N SER A 36 74.88 63.56 23.84
CA SER A 36 75.68 63.31 25.04
C SER A 36 77.14 63.70 24.82
N ALA A 37 77.73 63.29 23.70
CA ALA A 37 79.10 63.65 23.34
C ALA A 37 79.27 65.18 23.19
N LEU A 38 78.29 65.87 22.60
CA LEU A 38 78.29 67.32 22.48
C LEU A 38 78.29 68.03 23.85
N HIS A 39 77.42 67.58 24.78
CA HIS A 39 77.37 68.13 26.13
C HIS A 39 78.68 67.91 26.89
N GLU A 40 79.31 66.74 26.76
CA GLU A 40 80.60 66.46 27.38
C GLU A 40 81.72 67.34 26.80
N ALA A 41 81.75 67.52 25.47
CA ALA A 41 82.72 68.39 24.80
C ALA A 41 82.62 69.85 25.29
N LYS A 42 81.41 70.39 25.43
CA LYS A 42 81.19 71.76 25.91
C LYS A 42 81.57 71.95 27.38
N ASN A 43 81.37 70.93 28.22
CA ASN A 43 81.86 70.95 29.60
C ASN A 43 83.40 70.98 29.66
N LYS A 44 84.10 70.24 28.79
CA LYS A 44 85.57 70.28 28.71
C LYS A 44 86.08 71.65 28.27
N GLU A 45 85.46 72.27 27.27
CA GLU A 45 85.80 73.65 26.83
C GLU A 45 85.64 74.67 27.97
N LEU A 46 84.52 74.60 28.71
CA LEU A 46 84.26 75.47 29.85
C LEU A 46 85.31 75.30 30.96
N ALA A 47 85.62 74.06 31.34
CA ALA A 47 86.61 73.77 32.37
C ALA A 47 88.01 74.30 32.00
N ALA A 48 88.43 74.13 30.74
CA ALA A 48 89.71 74.66 30.25
C ALA A 48 89.75 76.20 30.30
N ASN A 49 88.67 76.88 29.93
CA ASN A 49 88.60 78.34 29.98
C ASN A 49 88.60 78.89 31.42
N GLN A 50 87.95 78.19 32.37
CA GLN A 50 87.98 78.55 33.79
C GLN A 50 89.39 78.45 34.39
N GLN A 51 90.18 77.44 33.99
CA GLN A 51 91.58 77.33 34.38
C GLN A 51 92.41 78.51 33.82
N ALA A 52 92.24 78.86 32.55
CA ALA A 52 92.93 79.99 31.93
C ALA A 52 92.58 81.33 32.59
N HIS A 53 91.31 81.58 32.90
CA HIS A 53 90.86 82.74 33.67
C HIS A 53 91.58 82.85 35.02
N THR A 54 91.66 81.74 35.76
CA THR A 54 92.29 81.69 37.08
C THR A 54 93.79 81.99 37.01
N ALA A 55 94.48 81.47 35.99
CA ALA A 55 95.90 81.77 35.75
C ALA A 55 96.12 83.27 35.45
N GLN A 56 95.32 83.86 34.56
CA GLN A 56 95.43 85.29 34.22
C GLN A 56 95.10 86.21 35.41
N ALA A 57 94.13 85.82 36.25
CA ALA A 57 93.82 86.54 37.48
C ALA A 57 95.01 86.53 38.47
N GLY A 58 95.72 85.39 38.57
CA GLY A 58 96.94 85.28 39.36
C GLY A 58 98.05 86.21 38.88
N ASP A 59 98.32 86.22 37.56
CA ASP A 59 99.34 87.08 36.96
C ASP A 59 98.99 88.57 37.04
N PHE A 60 97.72 88.93 36.85
CA PHE A 60 97.23 90.30 37.03
C PHE A 60 97.56 90.82 38.43
N ASN A 61 97.23 90.05 39.48
CA ASN A 61 97.47 90.45 40.87
C ASN A 61 98.97 90.60 41.15
N LYS A 62 99.79 89.67 40.67
CA LYS A 62 101.25 89.69 40.82
C LYS A 62 101.89 90.92 40.19
N TRP A 63 101.50 91.26 38.95
CA TRP A 63 102.06 92.43 38.25
C TRP A 63 101.53 93.73 38.82
N LYS A 64 100.26 93.80 39.24
CA LYS A 64 99.68 94.96 39.91
C LYS A 64 100.47 95.33 41.17
N GLN A 65 100.83 94.33 41.98
CA GLN A 65 101.64 94.55 43.18
C GLN A 65 103.04 95.08 42.83
N ARG A 66 103.72 94.46 41.85
CA ARG A 66 105.02 94.96 41.36
C ARG A 66 104.97 96.38 40.79
N ALA A 67 103.90 96.75 40.09
CA ALA A 67 103.73 98.11 39.58
C ALA A 67 103.59 99.11 40.75
N ASN A 68 102.82 98.78 41.78
CA ASN A 68 102.70 99.61 42.98
C ASN A 68 104.04 99.77 43.73
N ASP A 69 104.78 98.68 43.92
CA ASP A 69 106.08 98.72 44.59
C ASP A 69 107.08 99.59 43.82
N ARG A 70 107.15 99.43 42.48
CA ARG A 70 108.02 100.22 41.61
C ARG A 70 107.61 101.69 41.55
N SER A 71 106.32 102.01 41.62
CA SER A 71 105.83 103.40 41.73
C SER A 71 106.34 104.07 43.01
N THR A 72 106.35 103.30 44.11
CA THR A 72 106.83 103.78 45.41
C THR A 72 108.33 104.04 45.38
N GLN A 73 109.10 103.09 44.84
CA GLN A 73 110.56 103.24 44.68
C GLN A 73 110.92 104.36 43.69
N LEU A 74 110.17 104.52 42.60
CA LEU A 74 110.37 105.62 41.65
C LEU A 74 110.25 106.99 42.34
N SER A 75 109.28 107.12 43.25
CA SER A 75 109.09 108.34 44.03
C SER A 75 110.30 108.64 44.93
N GLN A 76 110.89 107.60 45.54
CA GLN A 76 112.13 107.73 46.34
C GLN A 76 113.35 108.11 45.49
N PHE A 77 113.47 107.56 44.28
CA PHE A 77 114.56 107.92 43.36
C PHE A 77 114.40 109.35 42.81
N LYS A 78 113.17 109.81 42.53
CA LYS A 78 112.89 111.21 42.17
C LYS A 78 113.32 112.17 43.28
N GLU A 79 113.03 111.82 44.53
CA GLU A 79 113.43 112.63 45.69
C GLU A 79 114.95 112.64 45.93
N SER A 80 115.62 111.49 45.75
CA SER A 80 117.09 111.41 45.82
C SER A 80 117.76 112.23 44.71
N TYR A 81 117.21 112.20 43.50
CA TYR A 81 117.68 113.04 42.38
C TYR A 81 117.53 114.53 42.71
N ARG A 82 116.38 114.95 43.26
CA ARG A 82 116.13 116.33 43.70
C ARG A 82 117.18 116.80 44.72
N LYS A 83 117.44 116.01 45.76
CA LYS A 83 118.43 116.33 46.81
C LYS A 83 119.87 116.40 46.29
N ALA A 84 120.26 115.47 45.41
CA ALA A 84 121.58 115.52 44.78
C ALA A 84 121.75 116.81 43.97
N ASN A 85 120.69 117.24 43.27
CA ASN A 85 120.69 118.46 42.45
C ASN A 85 120.82 119.72 43.32
N GLU A 86 120.13 119.76 44.47
CA GLU A 86 120.26 120.83 45.47
C GLU A 86 121.67 120.89 46.06
N ALA A 87 122.27 119.75 46.41
CA ALA A 87 123.61 119.70 46.97
C ALA A 87 124.70 120.16 45.98
N GLN A 88 124.56 119.84 44.69
CA GLN A 88 125.44 120.35 43.63
C GLN A 88 125.36 121.88 43.50
N SER A 89 124.17 122.45 43.61
CA SER A 89 123.98 123.90 43.47
C SER A 89 124.65 124.73 44.57
N GLN A 90 124.90 124.15 45.75
CA GLN A 90 125.55 124.81 46.88
C GLN A 90 127.09 124.68 46.89
N ASN A 91 127.64 123.72 46.15
CA ASN A 91 129.08 123.40 46.12
C ASN A 91 129.59 123.36 44.68
N GLN A 92 129.48 124.50 43.99
CA GLN A 92 129.74 124.59 42.55
C GLN A 92 131.20 124.33 42.15
N ASP A 93 132.14 124.49 43.09
CA ASP A 93 133.57 124.30 42.84
C ASP A 93 134.04 122.85 43.07
N ASP A 94 133.15 121.92 43.47
CA ASP A 94 133.47 120.51 43.72
C ASP A 94 132.76 119.56 42.74
N THR A 95 133.55 118.97 41.85
CA THR A 95 133.12 118.03 40.81
C THR A 95 132.43 116.75 41.33
N SER A 96 132.62 116.36 42.60
CA SER A 96 132.00 115.15 43.17
C SER A 96 130.46 115.22 43.21
N TYR A 97 129.90 116.43 43.38
CA TYR A 97 128.45 116.62 43.43
C TYR A 97 127.79 116.48 42.05
N THR A 98 128.51 116.79 40.96
CA THR A 98 128.01 116.61 39.59
C THR A 98 127.85 115.13 39.24
N ASP A 99 128.76 114.27 39.72
CA ASP A 99 128.69 112.83 39.48
C ASP A 99 127.53 112.16 40.27
N ALA A 100 127.24 112.66 41.48
CA ALA A 100 126.12 112.21 42.29
C ALA A 100 124.76 112.47 41.63
N VAL A 101 124.58 113.64 41.01
CA VAL A 101 123.36 114.01 40.28
C VAL A 101 123.14 113.09 39.07
N ASN A 102 124.19 112.84 38.29
CA ASN A 102 124.09 111.96 37.12
C ASN A 102 123.74 110.51 37.50
N LYS A 103 124.32 109.99 38.57
CA LYS A 103 123.95 108.65 39.10
C LYS A 103 122.51 108.60 39.58
N ALA A 104 122.04 109.63 40.29
CA ALA A 104 120.65 109.69 40.74
C ALA A 104 119.65 109.79 39.57
N LYS A 105 120.00 110.51 38.50
CA LYS A 105 119.17 110.60 37.28
C LYS A 105 119.02 109.26 36.57
N LEU A 106 120.13 108.55 36.35
CA LEU A 106 120.12 107.23 35.71
C LEU A 106 119.32 106.20 36.50
N ALA A 107 119.42 106.22 37.83
CA ALA A 107 118.64 105.35 38.70
C ALA A 107 117.14 105.65 38.61
N MET A 108 116.75 106.93 38.55
CA MET A 108 115.36 107.35 38.36
C MET A 108 114.80 106.88 37.01
N GLU A 109 115.49 107.14 35.90
CA GLU A 109 115.04 106.76 34.56
C GLU A 109 114.92 105.23 34.40
N ALA A 110 115.84 104.46 34.99
CA ALA A 110 115.77 103.00 34.99
C ALA A 110 114.54 102.49 35.75
N MET A 111 114.24 103.07 36.92
CA MET A 111 113.04 102.71 37.68
C MET A 111 111.76 103.15 36.97
N GLU A 112 111.77 104.28 36.27
CA GLU A 112 110.62 104.76 35.50
C GLU A 112 110.27 103.80 34.36
N LYS A 113 111.26 103.30 33.62
CA LYS A 113 111.07 102.24 32.61
C LYS A 113 110.56 100.95 33.25
N SER A 114 111.10 100.57 34.40
CA SER A 114 110.69 99.37 35.13
C SER A 114 109.24 99.43 35.60
N TYR A 115 108.78 100.58 36.11
CA TYR A 115 107.39 100.83 36.46
C TYR A 115 106.47 100.75 35.25
N HIS A 116 106.81 101.43 34.15
CA HIS A 116 106.01 101.41 32.93
C HIS A 116 105.85 99.99 32.38
N HIS A 117 106.92 99.18 32.42
CA HIS A 117 106.85 97.78 32.02
C HIS A 117 105.90 96.96 32.92
N ALA A 118 105.98 97.13 34.24
CA ALA A 118 105.06 96.45 35.16
C ALA A 118 103.60 96.90 34.97
N SER A 119 103.36 98.21 34.83
CA SER A 119 102.04 98.78 34.59
C SER A 119 101.43 98.28 33.27
N SER A 120 102.22 98.21 32.20
CA SER A 120 101.80 97.65 30.91
C SER A 120 101.40 96.17 31.03
N LEU A 121 102.17 95.36 31.76
CA LEU A 121 101.83 93.95 32.00
C LEU A 121 100.57 93.78 32.86
N THR A 122 100.37 94.62 33.88
CA THR A 122 99.13 94.64 34.65
C THR A 122 97.92 94.90 33.76
N ALA A 123 97.98 95.91 32.89
CA ALA A 123 96.89 96.22 31.97
C ALA A 123 96.62 95.06 30.99
N LYS A 124 97.67 94.42 30.46
CA LYS A 124 97.54 93.27 29.55
C LYS A 124 96.88 92.07 30.23
N HIS A 125 97.34 91.68 31.42
CA HIS A 125 96.76 90.54 32.14
C HIS A 125 95.33 90.83 32.62
N LYS A 126 94.98 92.09 32.92
CA LYS A 126 93.60 92.48 33.19
C LYS A 126 92.70 92.28 31.97
N ALA A 127 93.14 92.72 30.79
CA ALA A 127 92.37 92.56 29.56
C ALA A 127 92.14 91.08 29.20
N GLU A 128 93.15 90.22 29.35
CA GLU A 128 92.99 88.77 29.11
C GLU A 128 92.11 88.09 30.18
N MET A 129 92.22 88.49 31.45
CA MET A 129 91.31 88.02 32.50
C MET A 129 89.86 88.39 32.17
N ASP A 130 89.58 89.65 31.84
CA ASP A 130 88.23 90.12 31.51
C ASP A 130 87.68 89.41 30.24
N LYS A 131 88.54 89.09 29.25
CA LYS A 131 88.17 88.29 28.07
C LYS A 131 87.81 86.85 28.41
N HIS A 132 88.58 86.17 29.25
CA HIS A 132 88.25 84.82 29.71
C HIS A 132 86.98 84.78 30.56
N ALA A 133 86.69 85.84 31.33
CA ALA A 133 85.45 85.98 32.09
C ALA A 133 84.22 86.09 31.16
N ALA A 134 84.31 86.90 30.11
CA ALA A 134 83.25 87.00 29.10
C ALA A 134 83.02 85.66 28.36
N LEU A 135 84.11 84.94 28.04
CA LEU A 135 84.01 83.63 27.41
C LEU A 135 83.40 82.56 28.33
N ASN A 136 83.63 82.63 29.66
CA ASN A 136 82.98 81.75 30.64
C ASN A 136 81.46 81.88 30.61
N ASN A 137 80.93 83.11 30.50
CA ASN A 137 79.48 83.31 30.41
C ASN A 137 78.88 82.68 29.15
N THR A 138 79.57 82.80 28.02
CA THR A 138 79.14 82.20 26.74
C THR A 138 79.18 80.67 26.79
N LEU A 139 80.27 80.10 27.32
CA LEU A 139 80.42 78.65 27.45
C LEU A 139 79.42 78.04 28.46
N ASN A 140 79.11 78.75 29.55
CA ASN A 140 78.06 78.35 30.49
C ASN A 140 76.68 78.24 29.80
N GLN A 141 76.31 79.22 28.98
CA GLN A 141 75.06 79.16 28.21
C GLN A 141 75.06 78.00 27.21
N ALA A 142 76.19 77.77 26.52
CA ALA A 142 76.32 76.66 25.59
C ALA A 142 76.20 75.28 26.26
N VAL A 143 76.73 75.12 27.48
CA VAL A 143 76.57 73.89 28.28
C VAL A 143 75.10 73.69 28.68
N GLN A 144 74.41 74.74 29.14
CA GLN A 144 72.99 74.65 29.52
C GLN A 144 72.10 74.27 28.33
N GLU A 145 72.33 74.86 27.15
CA GLU A 145 71.58 74.52 25.94
C GLU A 145 71.87 73.07 25.49
N ALA A 146 73.13 72.63 25.54
CA ALA A 146 73.49 71.24 25.24
C ALA A 146 72.85 70.24 26.23
N ALA A 147 72.72 70.61 27.51
CA ALA A 147 72.03 69.80 28.51
C ALA A 147 70.53 69.67 28.22
N LYS A 148 69.87 70.77 27.83
CA LYS A 148 68.45 70.76 27.45
C LYS A 148 68.18 69.87 26.24
N ILE A 149 69.00 69.99 25.19
CA ILE A 149 68.89 69.17 23.98
C ILE A 149 69.12 67.68 24.30
N LEU A 150 70.05 67.35 25.22
CA LEU A 150 70.26 65.98 25.67
C LEU A 150 69.04 65.42 26.42
N GLU A 151 68.41 66.21 27.29
CA GLU A 151 67.20 65.79 28.00
C GLU A 151 66.01 65.54 27.06
N GLU A 152 65.85 66.36 26.01
CA GLU A 152 64.85 66.12 24.96
C GLU A 152 65.14 64.82 24.19
N ALA A 153 66.41 64.55 23.87
CA ALA A 153 66.81 63.30 23.22
C ALA A 153 66.55 62.07 24.11
N LYS A 154 66.81 62.17 25.43
CA LYS A 154 66.48 61.10 26.39
C LYS A 154 64.97 60.81 26.42
N LYS A 155 64.14 61.86 26.51
CA LYS A 155 62.66 61.70 26.48
C LYS A 155 62.19 61.03 25.18
N SER A 156 62.79 61.38 24.04
CA SER A 156 62.49 60.78 22.75
C SER A 156 62.81 59.27 22.71
N VAL A 157 63.94 58.86 23.30
CA VAL A 157 64.31 57.44 23.45
C VAL A 157 63.31 56.72 24.35
N THR A 158 62.94 57.29 25.50
CA THR A 158 61.92 56.70 26.39
C THR A 158 60.59 56.47 25.65
N ALA A 159 60.11 57.47 24.90
CA ALA A 159 58.87 57.32 24.13
C ALA A 159 58.97 56.21 23.05
N SER A 160 60.14 56.02 22.44
CA SER A 160 60.35 54.93 21.47
C SER A 160 60.49 53.56 22.11
N VAL A 161 61.03 53.46 23.33
CA VAL A 161 60.99 52.22 24.13
C VAL A 161 59.55 51.84 24.44
N ASP A 162 58.73 52.79 24.90
CA ASP A 162 57.31 52.53 25.17
C ASP A 162 56.54 52.11 23.92
N ASN A 163 56.82 52.75 22.77
CA ASN A 163 56.20 52.38 21.50
C ASN A 163 56.63 50.97 21.07
N LYS A 164 57.91 50.61 21.18
CA LYS A 164 58.39 49.24 20.93
C LYS A 164 57.61 48.22 21.77
N THR A 165 57.52 48.44 23.07
CA THR A 165 56.82 47.52 23.99
C THR A 165 55.37 47.31 23.58
N LYS A 166 54.63 48.39 23.25
CA LYS A 166 53.25 48.30 22.75
C LYS A 166 53.13 47.50 21.44
N ARG A 167 54.10 47.65 20.52
CA ARG A 167 54.11 46.88 19.27
C ARG A 167 54.46 45.42 19.49
N GLU A 168 55.33 45.10 20.44
CA GLU A 168 55.63 43.72 20.84
C GLU A 168 54.40 43.01 21.43
N GLU A 169 53.64 43.68 22.29
CA GLU A 169 52.38 43.16 22.83
C GLU A 169 51.33 42.93 21.74
N SER A 170 51.17 43.90 20.82
CA SER A 170 50.24 43.79 19.69
C SER A 170 50.57 42.62 18.75
N LEU A 171 51.86 42.35 18.50
CA LEU A 171 52.30 41.19 17.73
C LEU A 171 51.96 39.89 18.46
N LYS A 172 52.26 39.78 19.75
CA LYS A 172 51.93 38.57 20.56
C LYS A 172 50.44 38.27 20.53
N GLN A 173 49.59 39.29 20.69
CA GLN A 173 48.14 39.12 20.63
C GLN A 173 47.67 38.67 19.24
N SER A 174 48.22 39.25 18.18
CA SER A 174 47.86 38.88 16.81
C SER A 174 48.28 37.45 16.46
N GLN A 175 49.45 37.00 16.93
CA GLN A 175 49.91 35.62 16.79
C GLN A 175 49.01 34.62 17.55
N ALA A 176 48.58 34.97 18.77
CA ALA A 176 47.63 34.15 19.52
C ALA A 176 46.28 34.01 18.80
N ASN A 177 45.77 35.10 18.22
CA ASN A 177 44.54 35.10 17.43
C ASN A 177 44.66 34.22 16.17
N GLN A 178 45.79 34.29 15.47
CA GLN A 178 46.08 33.43 14.31
C GLN A 178 46.09 31.94 14.68
N ALA A 179 46.72 31.58 15.81
CA ALA A 179 46.76 30.21 16.30
C ALA A 179 45.35 29.71 16.68
N SER A 180 44.56 30.52 17.38
CA SER A 180 43.17 30.20 17.72
C SER A 180 42.29 29.99 16.48
N ALA A 181 42.39 30.88 15.49
CA ALA A 181 41.66 30.77 14.23
C ALA A 181 42.03 29.51 13.45
N THR A 182 43.30 29.11 13.49
CA THR A 182 43.81 27.87 12.88
C THR A 182 43.17 26.64 13.52
N THR A 183 43.23 26.53 14.86
CA THR A 183 42.61 25.42 15.60
C THR A 183 41.12 25.31 15.31
N LYS A 184 40.40 26.44 15.30
CA LYS A 184 38.96 26.46 15.04
C LYS A 184 38.61 26.00 13.62
N ARG A 185 39.42 26.38 12.63
CA ARG A 185 39.29 25.94 11.23
C ARG A 185 39.48 24.43 11.11
N ASP A 186 40.48 23.88 11.79
CA ASP A 186 40.77 22.43 11.76
C ASP A 186 39.67 21.62 12.48
N GLN A 187 39.19 22.08 13.64
CA GLN A 187 38.07 21.47 14.35
C GLN A 187 36.79 21.47 13.49
N THR A 188 36.47 22.60 12.85
CA THR A 188 35.28 22.70 11.99
C THR A 188 35.37 21.75 10.80
N LYS A 189 36.55 21.64 10.17
CA LYS A 189 36.79 20.73 9.06
C LYS A 189 36.61 19.26 9.48
N ASN A 190 37.14 18.87 10.63
CA ASN A 190 36.98 17.51 11.15
C ASN A 190 35.51 17.20 11.50
N ASN A 191 34.80 18.17 12.09
CA ASN A 191 33.38 18.01 12.37
C ASN A 191 32.56 17.82 11.09
N LEU A 192 32.85 18.59 10.03
CA LEU A 192 32.19 18.43 8.73
C LEU A 192 32.41 17.03 8.15
N LEU A 193 33.66 16.54 8.13
CA LEU A 193 33.98 15.20 7.64
C LEU A 193 33.26 14.11 8.45
N ASN A 194 33.17 14.27 9.77
CA ASN A 194 32.43 13.34 10.63
C ASN A 194 30.92 13.37 10.33
N SER A 195 30.33 14.55 10.14
CA SER A 195 28.92 14.69 9.77
C SER A 195 28.61 14.08 8.40
N GLU A 196 29.49 14.25 7.41
CA GLU A 196 29.35 13.63 6.08
C GLU A 196 29.40 12.10 6.18
N LYS A 197 30.32 11.55 7.00
CA LYS A 197 30.40 10.11 7.24
C LYS A 197 29.14 9.57 7.91
N LEU A 198 28.63 10.24 8.95
CA LEU A 198 27.40 9.85 9.65
C LEU A 198 26.19 9.91 8.71
N LEU A 199 26.10 10.93 7.85
CA LEU A 199 25.04 11.04 6.85
C LEU A 199 25.09 9.88 5.84
N ALA A 200 26.28 9.50 5.37
CA ALA A 200 26.45 8.36 4.48
C ALA A 200 26.05 7.04 5.15
N GLN A 201 26.42 6.83 6.41
CA GLN A 201 26.01 5.67 7.20
C GLN A 201 24.50 5.60 7.37
N ALA A 202 23.85 6.70 7.77
CA ALA A 202 22.40 6.76 7.92
C ALA A 202 21.66 6.46 6.60
N LYS A 203 22.19 6.91 5.45
CA LYS A 203 21.64 6.61 4.12
C LYS A 203 21.77 5.14 3.73
N GLU A 204 22.77 4.42 4.21
CA GLU A 204 22.86 2.97 4.02
C GLU A 204 21.96 2.22 5.00
N GLU A 205 21.95 2.63 6.27
CA GLU A 205 21.12 2.00 7.31
C GLU A 205 19.63 2.05 6.99
N ILE A 206 19.13 3.12 6.36
CA ILE A 206 17.70 3.24 6.01
C ILE A 206 17.25 2.30 4.87
N LYS A 207 18.16 1.79 4.04
CA LYS A 207 17.80 0.91 2.91
C LYS A 207 17.26 -0.44 3.38
N LYS A 208 17.79 -0.97 4.48
CA LYS A 208 17.39 -2.27 5.02
C LYS A 208 15.94 -2.24 5.52
N PRO A 209 15.53 -1.33 6.42
CA PRO A 209 14.13 -1.18 6.81
C PRO A 209 13.19 -0.93 5.62
N ALA A 210 13.59 -0.11 4.64
CA ALA A 210 12.76 0.13 3.44
C ALA A 210 12.51 -1.16 2.63
N THR A 211 13.52 -2.01 2.51
CA THR A 211 13.41 -3.32 1.84
C THR A 211 12.54 -4.27 2.66
N GLU A 212 12.72 -4.31 3.99
CA GLU A 212 11.92 -5.13 4.90
C GLU A 212 10.43 -4.72 4.87
N VAL A 213 10.12 -3.43 4.84
CA VAL A 213 8.74 -2.93 4.66
C VAL A 213 8.15 -3.38 3.33
N SER A 214 8.89 -3.24 2.23
CA SER A 214 8.42 -3.66 0.90
C SER A 214 8.15 -5.18 0.84
N GLN A 215 9.01 -5.99 1.46
CA GLN A 215 8.83 -7.43 1.57
C GLN A 215 7.63 -7.80 2.46
N ALA A 216 7.45 -7.09 3.57
CA ALA A 216 6.31 -7.27 4.46
C ALA A 216 4.99 -6.93 3.74
N GLU A 217 4.93 -5.84 2.98
CA GLU A 217 3.76 -5.47 2.17
C GLU A 217 3.42 -6.54 1.11
N ALA A 218 4.44 -7.04 0.40
CA ALA A 218 4.25 -8.13 -0.56
C ALA A 218 3.75 -9.42 0.13
N THR A 219 4.28 -9.73 1.31
CA THR A 219 3.85 -10.88 2.12
C THR A 219 2.40 -10.71 2.58
N VAL A 220 2.03 -9.53 3.09
CA VAL A 220 0.64 -9.23 3.50
C VAL A 220 -0.32 -9.40 2.34
N LYS A 221 0.02 -8.88 1.15
CA LYS A 221 -0.80 -9.04 -0.05
C LYS A 221 -0.95 -10.52 -0.46
N SER A 222 0.14 -11.29 -0.37
CA SER A 222 0.11 -12.74 -0.62
C SER A 222 -0.80 -13.47 0.40
N CYS A 223 -0.65 -13.17 1.69
CA CYS A 223 -1.48 -13.74 2.75
C CYS A 223 -2.97 -13.37 2.59
N GLN A 224 -3.28 -12.13 2.19
CA GLN A 224 -4.66 -11.71 1.89
C GLN A 224 -5.25 -12.52 0.73
N ASN A 225 -4.49 -12.74 -0.35
CA ASN A 225 -4.93 -13.58 -1.46
C ASN A 225 -5.16 -15.03 -1.01
N HIS A 226 -4.26 -15.59 -0.20
CA HIS A 226 -4.45 -16.93 0.37
C HIS A 226 -5.68 -17.02 1.27
N LEU A 227 -5.93 -16.01 2.11
CA LEU A 227 -7.12 -15.95 2.96
C LEU A 227 -8.40 -15.91 2.12
N SER A 228 -8.44 -15.12 1.05
CA SER A 228 -9.59 -15.10 0.13
C SER A 228 -9.81 -16.45 -0.54
N LYS A 229 -8.73 -17.12 -1.01
CA LYS A 229 -8.83 -18.50 -1.54
C LYS A 229 -9.42 -19.46 -0.52
N TRP A 230 -8.93 -19.45 0.72
CA TRP A 230 -9.45 -20.32 1.78
C TRP A 230 -10.91 -20.06 2.11
N LYS A 231 -11.34 -18.79 2.14
CA LYS A 231 -12.76 -18.43 2.30
C LYS A 231 -13.61 -18.97 1.16
N ALA A 232 -13.15 -18.81 -0.08
CA ALA A 232 -13.83 -19.36 -1.25
C ALA A 232 -13.93 -20.88 -1.16
N GLU A 233 -12.84 -21.59 -0.86
CA GLU A 233 -12.86 -23.06 -0.74
C GLU A 233 -13.75 -23.56 0.40
N SER A 234 -13.85 -22.82 1.51
CA SER A 234 -14.82 -23.16 2.56
C SER A 234 -16.27 -23.08 2.06
N ILE A 235 -16.60 -22.06 1.26
CA ILE A 235 -17.93 -21.94 0.64
C ILE A 235 -18.15 -23.08 -0.36
N ASN A 236 -17.13 -23.39 -1.18
CA ASN A 236 -17.21 -24.45 -2.18
C ASN A 236 -17.37 -25.84 -1.54
N PHE A 237 -16.73 -26.09 -0.40
CA PHE A 237 -16.91 -27.31 0.36
C PHE A 237 -18.36 -27.47 0.83
N THR A 238 -18.94 -26.42 1.42
CA THR A 238 -20.37 -26.42 1.78
C THR A 238 -21.25 -26.62 0.55
N ARG A 239 -20.96 -25.93 -0.57
CA ARG A 239 -21.68 -26.13 -1.84
C ARG A 239 -21.67 -27.59 -2.28
N HIS A 240 -20.53 -28.28 -2.19
CA HIS A 240 -20.43 -29.69 -2.56
C HIS A 240 -21.27 -30.60 -1.67
N GLN A 241 -21.34 -30.33 -0.36
CA GLN A 241 -22.25 -31.05 0.53
C GLN A 241 -23.72 -30.85 0.14
N GLU A 242 -24.10 -29.61 -0.17
CA GLU A 242 -25.46 -29.27 -0.59
C GLU A 242 -25.82 -29.86 -1.97
N ILE A 243 -24.83 -30.02 -2.87
CA ILE A 243 -25.00 -30.73 -4.15
C ILE A 243 -25.25 -32.22 -3.92
N LEU A 244 -24.54 -32.87 -2.98
CA LEU A 244 -24.82 -34.27 -2.65
C LEU A 244 -26.24 -34.44 -2.13
N THR A 245 -26.71 -33.52 -1.27
CA THR A 245 -28.10 -33.50 -0.83
C THR A 245 -29.06 -33.27 -2.00
N LEU A 246 -28.75 -32.35 -2.92
CA LEU A 246 -29.58 -32.11 -4.11
C LEU A 246 -29.71 -33.38 -4.96
N ASN A 247 -28.60 -34.06 -5.26
CA ASN A 247 -28.61 -35.28 -6.07
C ASN A 247 -29.48 -36.37 -5.44
N SER A 248 -29.40 -36.56 -4.12
CA SER A 248 -30.25 -37.51 -3.40
C SER A 248 -31.73 -37.14 -3.50
N LEU A 249 -32.07 -35.85 -3.38
CA LEU A 249 -33.45 -35.39 -3.53
C LEU A 249 -33.93 -35.51 -4.99
N GLU A 250 -33.06 -35.32 -5.99
CA GLU A 250 -33.43 -35.50 -7.40
C GLU A 250 -33.72 -36.97 -7.73
N GLU A 251 -32.96 -37.91 -7.15
CA GLU A 251 -33.21 -39.36 -7.25
C GLU A 251 -34.56 -39.76 -6.61
N ASP A 252 -34.83 -39.28 -5.40
CA ASP A 252 -36.11 -39.49 -4.71
C ASP A 252 -37.28 -38.88 -5.50
N LEU A 253 -37.11 -37.70 -6.09
CA LEU A 253 -38.13 -37.07 -6.93
C LEU A 253 -38.41 -37.89 -8.19
N GLY A 254 -37.36 -38.46 -8.80
CA GLY A 254 -37.50 -39.39 -9.94
C GLY A 254 -38.35 -40.61 -9.57
N SER A 255 -38.10 -41.20 -8.40
CA SER A 255 -38.89 -42.33 -7.88
C SER A 255 -40.36 -41.94 -7.64
N LEU A 256 -40.63 -40.73 -7.14
CA LEU A 256 -42.00 -40.21 -6.98
C LEU A 256 -42.68 -39.94 -8.32
N ASP A 257 -41.95 -39.52 -9.35
CA ASP A 257 -42.47 -39.32 -10.71
C ASP A 257 -42.93 -40.65 -11.32
N GLU A 258 -42.12 -41.69 -11.18
CA GLU A 258 -42.48 -43.06 -11.62
C GLU A 258 -43.74 -43.56 -10.92
N LEU A 259 -43.85 -43.41 -9.59
CA LEU A 259 -45.04 -43.78 -8.82
C LEU A 259 -46.27 -42.97 -9.21
N LEU A 260 -46.11 -41.68 -9.50
CA LEU A 260 -47.19 -40.83 -9.99
C LEU A 260 -47.69 -41.31 -11.35
N GLU A 261 -46.78 -41.66 -12.26
CA GLU A 261 -47.13 -42.17 -13.58
C GLU A 261 -47.81 -43.55 -13.51
N GLU A 262 -47.34 -44.45 -12.65
CA GLU A 262 -48.01 -45.71 -12.36
C GLU A 262 -49.44 -45.48 -11.86
N SER A 263 -49.63 -44.51 -10.96
CA SER A 263 -50.96 -44.16 -10.44
C SER A 263 -51.90 -43.62 -11.53
N LYS A 264 -51.40 -42.80 -12.47
CA LYS A 264 -52.19 -42.33 -13.63
C LYS A 264 -52.61 -43.48 -14.54
N ASN A 265 -51.72 -44.45 -14.75
CA ASN A 265 -52.01 -45.63 -15.57
C ASN A 265 -53.06 -46.53 -14.91
N LEU A 266 -52.99 -46.73 -13.59
CA LEU A 266 -54.01 -47.44 -12.82
C LEU A 266 -55.36 -46.72 -12.88
N PHE A 267 -55.38 -45.39 -12.73
CA PHE A 267 -56.61 -44.60 -12.84
C PHE A 267 -57.26 -44.76 -14.20
N SER A 268 -56.47 -44.62 -15.28
CA SER A 268 -56.95 -44.78 -16.66
C SER A 268 -57.54 -46.18 -16.90
N SER A 269 -56.88 -47.21 -16.38
CA SER A 269 -57.34 -48.61 -16.48
C SER A 269 -58.64 -48.84 -15.71
N ALA A 270 -58.74 -48.32 -14.49
CA ALA A 270 -59.96 -48.40 -13.68
C ALA A 270 -61.13 -47.65 -14.32
N GLN A 271 -60.87 -46.48 -14.90
CA GLN A 271 -61.86 -45.68 -15.62
C GLN A 271 -62.39 -46.44 -16.83
N GLN A 272 -61.52 -47.08 -17.60
CA GLN A 272 -61.92 -47.91 -18.74
C GLN A 272 -62.75 -49.12 -18.28
N ALA A 273 -62.38 -49.78 -17.19
CA ALA A 273 -63.14 -50.91 -16.64
C ALA A 273 -64.55 -50.51 -16.19
N ALA A 274 -64.69 -49.37 -15.52
CA ALA A 274 -66.00 -48.82 -15.13
C ALA A 274 -66.84 -48.46 -16.35
N ASN A 275 -66.26 -47.80 -17.35
CA ASN A 275 -66.95 -47.46 -18.61
C ASN A 275 -67.43 -48.71 -19.36
N ASN A 276 -66.60 -49.76 -19.42
CA ASN A 276 -66.97 -51.03 -20.05
C ASN A 276 -68.12 -51.72 -19.30
N ALA A 277 -68.10 -51.73 -17.96
CA ALA A 277 -69.17 -52.28 -17.14
C ALA A 277 -70.50 -51.51 -17.34
N ALA A 278 -70.42 -50.18 -17.39
CA ALA A 278 -71.58 -49.32 -17.64
C ALA A 278 -72.18 -49.57 -19.04
N ALA A 279 -71.33 -49.68 -20.06
CA ALA A 279 -71.74 -50.00 -21.42
C ALA A 279 -72.43 -51.37 -21.49
N ALA A 280 -71.84 -52.41 -20.85
CA ALA A 280 -72.43 -53.74 -20.80
C ALA A 280 -73.81 -53.74 -20.13
N LEU A 281 -73.96 -53.04 -19.00
CA LEU A 281 -75.23 -52.89 -18.31
C LEU A 281 -76.27 -52.19 -19.19
N SER A 282 -75.89 -51.10 -19.86
CA SER A 282 -76.78 -50.33 -20.73
C SER A 282 -77.29 -51.12 -21.95
N ALA A 283 -76.52 -52.09 -22.44
CA ALA A 283 -76.87 -52.93 -23.59
C ALA A 283 -77.79 -54.12 -23.23
N LEU A 284 -77.92 -54.47 -21.94
CA LEU A 284 -78.73 -55.62 -21.52
C LEU A 284 -80.21 -55.52 -21.91
N PRO A 285 -80.93 -54.40 -21.73
CA PRO A 285 -82.33 -54.29 -22.10
C PRO A 285 -82.58 -54.62 -23.58
N GLN A 286 -81.70 -54.17 -24.47
CA GLN A 286 -81.79 -54.47 -25.90
C GLN A 286 -81.57 -55.98 -26.15
N LYS A 287 -80.51 -56.58 -25.60
CA LYS A 287 -80.24 -58.02 -25.75
C LYS A 287 -81.39 -58.88 -25.24
N ILE A 288 -82.00 -58.50 -24.11
CA ILE A 288 -83.17 -59.20 -23.55
C ILE A 288 -84.33 -59.17 -24.53
N SER A 289 -84.62 -57.98 -25.10
CA SER A 289 -85.68 -57.81 -26.09
C SER A 289 -85.43 -58.65 -27.35
N GLU A 290 -84.20 -58.67 -27.86
CA GLU A 290 -83.82 -59.46 -29.04
C GLU A 290 -84.02 -60.96 -28.81
N HIS A 291 -83.57 -61.50 -27.67
CA HIS A 291 -83.77 -62.92 -27.34
C HIS A 291 -85.24 -63.28 -27.10
N GLN A 292 -86.03 -62.40 -26.47
CA GLN A 292 -87.47 -62.60 -26.32
C GLN A 292 -88.17 -62.68 -27.68
N GLN A 293 -87.79 -61.82 -28.63
CA GLN A 293 -88.32 -61.85 -29.99
C GLN A 293 -87.98 -63.18 -30.71
N VAL A 294 -86.74 -63.66 -30.57
CA VAL A 294 -86.32 -64.96 -31.12
C VAL A 294 -87.12 -66.12 -30.54
N ILE A 295 -87.36 -66.14 -29.23
CA ILE A 295 -88.19 -67.16 -28.58
C ILE A 295 -89.61 -67.13 -29.13
N ALA A 296 -90.23 -65.95 -29.22
CA ALA A 296 -91.59 -65.80 -29.75
C ALA A 296 -91.70 -66.32 -31.21
N GLN A 297 -90.71 -66.01 -32.06
CA GLN A 297 -90.63 -66.52 -33.43
C GLN A 297 -90.53 -68.06 -33.46
N LYS A 298 -89.64 -68.65 -32.64
CA LYS A 298 -89.46 -70.11 -32.56
C LYS A 298 -90.70 -70.82 -32.00
N GLN A 299 -91.38 -70.25 -31.00
CA GLN A 299 -92.62 -70.79 -30.46
C GLN A 299 -93.75 -70.77 -31.50
N SER A 300 -93.87 -69.67 -32.26
CA SER A 300 -94.83 -69.59 -33.38
C SER A 300 -94.55 -70.67 -34.44
N PHE A 301 -93.27 -70.93 -34.75
CA PHE A 301 -92.87 -72.02 -35.64
C PHE A 301 -93.31 -73.38 -35.09
N VAL A 302 -93.04 -73.69 -33.81
CA VAL A 302 -93.50 -74.94 -33.16
C VAL A 302 -95.02 -75.11 -33.28
N GLN A 303 -95.80 -74.05 -33.05
CA GLN A 303 -97.26 -74.10 -33.15
C GLN A 303 -97.72 -74.44 -34.58
N SER A 304 -97.14 -73.79 -35.60
CA SER A 304 -97.39 -74.10 -37.01
C SER A 304 -97.07 -75.56 -37.35
N GLU A 305 -95.92 -76.06 -36.86
CA GLU A 305 -95.48 -77.42 -37.10
C GLU A 305 -96.37 -78.46 -36.42
N ASN A 306 -96.88 -78.15 -35.22
CA ASN A 306 -97.87 -78.98 -34.53
C ASN A 306 -99.18 -79.07 -35.32
N SER A 307 -99.70 -77.95 -35.82
CA SER A 307 -100.90 -77.95 -36.66
C SER A 307 -100.73 -78.78 -37.94
N LYS A 308 -99.55 -78.72 -38.58
CA LYS A 308 -99.26 -79.57 -39.75
C LYS A 308 -99.20 -81.05 -39.38
N LEU A 309 -98.59 -81.38 -38.23
CA LEU A 309 -98.54 -82.76 -37.74
C LEU A 309 -99.95 -83.31 -37.47
N ASP A 310 -100.82 -82.52 -36.85
CA ASP A 310 -102.22 -82.88 -36.57
C ASP A 310 -102.98 -83.17 -37.88
N GLN A 311 -102.79 -82.33 -38.91
CA GLN A 311 -103.38 -82.55 -40.24
C GLN A 311 -102.89 -83.84 -40.90
N ILE A 312 -101.59 -84.12 -40.84
CA ILE A 312 -101.00 -85.36 -41.39
C ILE A 312 -101.54 -86.58 -40.65
N SER A 313 -101.69 -86.50 -39.32
CA SER A 313 -102.25 -87.59 -38.51
C SER A 313 -103.71 -87.86 -38.86
N LEU A 314 -104.54 -86.82 -39.01
CA LEU A 314 -105.92 -86.95 -39.44
C LEU A 314 -106.02 -87.60 -40.83
N ALA A 315 -105.25 -87.12 -41.80
CA ALA A 315 -105.22 -87.66 -43.15
C ALA A 315 -104.77 -89.14 -43.18
N LYS A 316 -103.77 -89.51 -42.36
CA LYS A 316 -103.36 -90.90 -42.19
C LYS A 316 -104.51 -91.75 -41.63
N ASN A 317 -105.20 -91.30 -40.59
CA ASN A 317 -106.29 -92.06 -39.97
C ASN A 317 -107.46 -92.26 -40.95
N GLN A 318 -107.77 -91.26 -41.78
CA GLN A 318 -108.74 -91.40 -42.87
C GLN A 318 -108.31 -92.47 -43.88
N LYS A 319 -107.03 -92.49 -44.28
CA LYS A 319 -106.48 -93.55 -45.17
C LYS A 319 -106.60 -94.93 -44.55
N VAL A 320 -106.28 -95.09 -43.26
CA VAL A 320 -106.43 -96.37 -42.54
C VAL A 320 -107.90 -96.83 -42.57
N SER A 321 -108.83 -95.94 -42.25
CA SER A 321 -110.27 -96.27 -42.28
C SER A 321 -110.75 -96.64 -43.68
N PHE A 322 -110.30 -95.94 -44.72
CA PHE A 322 -110.63 -96.26 -46.10
C PHE A 322 -110.07 -97.62 -46.53
N ILE A 323 -108.81 -97.93 -46.17
CA ILE A 323 -108.20 -99.24 -46.44
C ILE A 323 -109.02 -100.36 -45.78
N GLN A 324 -109.47 -100.18 -44.54
CA GLN A 324 -110.33 -101.16 -43.86
C GLN A 324 -111.65 -101.41 -44.59
N GLN A 325 -112.28 -100.35 -45.14
CA GLN A 325 -113.49 -100.49 -45.95
C GLN A 325 -113.22 -101.26 -47.23
N VAL A 326 -112.13 -100.95 -47.93
CA VAL A 326 -111.75 -101.67 -49.17
C VAL A 326 -111.40 -103.13 -48.87
N ASP A 327 -110.71 -103.42 -47.76
CA ASP A 327 -110.36 -104.76 -47.30
C ASP A 327 -111.62 -105.60 -46.98
N GLN A 328 -112.62 -104.97 -46.35
CA GLN A 328 -113.91 -105.60 -46.09
C GLN A 328 -114.64 -105.96 -47.40
N ILE A 329 -114.69 -105.03 -48.36
CA ILE A 329 -115.29 -105.27 -49.69
C ILE A 329 -114.54 -106.39 -50.42
N GLN A 330 -113.21 -106.43 -50.31
CA GLN A 330 -112.37 -107.46 -50.93
C GLN A 330 -112.65 -108.85 -50.34
N LYS A 331 -112.78 -108.98 -49.01
CA LYS A 331 -113.20 -110.22 -48.34
C LYS A 331 -114.61 -110.68 -48.72
N GLU A 332 -115.55 -109.75 -48.87
CA GLU A 332 -116.91 -110.03 -49.33
C GLU A 332 -116.90 -110.56 -50.77
N ASN A 333 -116.11 -109.94 -51.66
CA ASN A 333 -115.92 -110.39 -53.04
C ASN A 333 -115.28 -111.80 -53.11
N GLU A 334 -114.23 -112.06 -52.31
CA GLU A 334 -113.61 -113.39 -52.21
C GLU A 334 -114.63 -114.45 -51.76
N SER A 335 -115.48 -114.12 -50.78
CA SER A 335 -116.53 -115.01 -50.29
C SER A 335 -117.55 -115.33 -51.37
N GLN A 336 -117.97 -114.32 -52.15
CA GLN A 336 -118.91 -114.51 -53.26
C GLN A 336 -118.28 -115.30 -54.42
N THR A 337 -117.01 -115.07 -54.74
CA THR A 337 -116.28 -115.78 -55.80
C THR A 337 -116.13 -117.27 -55.48
N LYS A 338 -116.01 -117.65 -54.19
CA LYS A 338 -115.99 -119.06 -53.76
C LYS A 338 -117.33 -119.77 -54.00
N LEU A 339 -118.44 -119.04 -53.95
CA LEU A 339 -119.79 -119.59 -54.18
C LEU A 339 -120.10 -119.74 -55.68
N ASP A 340 -119.50 -118.90 -56.54
CA ASP A 340 -119.66 -118.96 -58.00
C ASP A 340 -118.30 -118.85 -58.73
N PRO A 341 -117.54 -119.96 -58.82
CA PRO A 341 -116.17 -119.93 -59.33
C PRO A 341 -116.04 -119.66 -60.83
N GLN A 342 -117.13 -119.76 -61.60
CA GLN A 342 -117.13 -119.55 -63.05
C GLN A 342 -117.41 -118.08 -63.44
N ASN A 343 -117.73 -117.22 -62.45
CA ASN A 343 -118.03 -115.82 -62.68
C ASN A 343 -116.74 -114.99 -62.86
N GLU A 344 -116.35 -114.81 -64.13
CA GLU A 344 -115.12 -114.09 -64.48
C GLU A 344 -115.10 -112.63 -64.00
N ALA A 345 -116.26 -111.96 -63.96
CA ALA A 345 -116.34 -110.56 -63.53
C ALA A 345 -116.03 -110.40 -62.04
N LEU A 346 -116.51 -111.31 -61.18
CA LEU A 346 -116.19 -111.32 -59.75
C LEU A 346 -114.69 -111.58 -59.52
N ARG A 347 -114.11 -112.55 -60.23
CA ARG A 347 -112.67 -112.86 -60.16
C ARG A 347 -111.78 -111.68 -60.55
N GLN A 348 -112.12 -110.99 -61.65
CA GLN A 348 -111.39 -109.78 -62.08
C GLN A 348 -111.55 -108.61 -61.10
N ALA A 349 -112.74 -108.42 -60.53
CA ALA A 349 -112.97 -107.42 -59.49
C ALA A 349 -112.14 -107.72 -58.24
N GLY A 350 -112.04 -108.99 -57.82
CA GLY A 350 -111.17 -109.42 -56.72
C GLY A 350 -109.70 -109.11 -56.96
N ALA A 351 -109.18 -109.41 -58.16
CA ALA A 351 -107.79 -109.09 -58.52
C ALA A 351 -107.50 -107.57 -58.47
N LYS A 352 -108.39 -106.75 -59.04
CA LYS A 352 -108.24 -105.27 -59.00
C LYS A 352 -108.37 -104.70 -57.59
N LEU A 353 -109.22 -105.27 -56.74
CA LEU A 353 -109.33 -104.89 -55.33
C LEU A 353 -108.04 -105.21 -54.57
N SER A 354 -107.43 -106.37 -54.81
CA SER A 354 -106.12 -106.74 -54.24
C SER A 354 -104.99 -105.80 -54.69
N GLU A 355 -104.94 -105.45 -55.98
CA GLU A 355 -104.00 -104.44 -56.50
C GLU A 355 -104.22 -103.06 -55.86
N SER A 356 -105.48 -102.64 -55.74
CA SER A 356 -105.85 -101.38 -55.10
C SER A 356 -105.45 -101.36 -53.62
N LEU A 357 -105.67 -102.45 -52.89
CA LEU A 357 -105.22 -102.60 -51.50
C LEU A 357 -103.70 -102.50 -51.38
N ALA A 358 -102.95 -103.14 -52.26
CA ALA A 358 -101.49 -103.05 -52.25
C ALA A 358 -101.00 -101.61 -52.49
N LEU A 359 -101.62 -100.88 -53.43
CA LEU A 359 -101.32 -99.46 -53.66
C LEU A 359 -101.68 -98.57 -52.47
N LEU A 360 -102.85 -98.79 -51.85
CA LEU A 360 -103.27 -98.03 -50.67
C LEU A 360 -102.39 -98.33 -49.45
N GLN A 361 -101.95 -99.58 -49.26
CA GLN A 361 -100.99 -99.95 -48.21
C GLN A 361 -99.64 -99.26 -48.41
N LYS A 362 -99.15 -99.17 -49.66
CA LYS A 362 -97.93 -98.42 -50.00
C LYS A 362 -98.08 -96.92 -49.74
N ASP A 363 -99.23 -96.34 -50.06
CA ASP A 363 -99.56 -94.94 -49.78
C ASP A 363 -99.66 -94.67 -48.26
N LEU A 364 -100.20 -95.62 -47.48
CA LEU A 364 -100.19 -95.57 -46.02
C LEU A 364 -98.76 -95.58 -45.45
N GLN A 365 -97.87 -96.44 -45.95
CA GLN A 365 -96.45 -96.44 -45.56
C GLN A 365 -95.75 -95.11 -45.88
N SER A 366 -96.09 -94.48 -47.01
CA SER A 366 -95.60 -93.13 -47.33
C SER A 366 -96.13 -92.08 -46.35
N ALA A 367 -97.40 -92.17 -45.95
CA ALA A 367 -98.00 -91.30 -44.94
C ALA A 367 -97.35 -91.50 -43.56
N ASP A 368 -97.02 -92.73 -43.18
CA ASP A 368 -96.28 -93.05 -41.96
C ASP A 368 -94.89 -92.42 -41.95
N SER A 369 -94.16 -92.55 -43.06
CA SER A 369 -92.84 -91.93 -43.22
C SER A 369 -92.90 -90.41 -43.11
N LYS A 370 -93.92 -89.78 -43.72
CA LYS A 370 -94.17 -88.34 -43.61
C LYS A 370 -94.51 -87.91 -42.19
N LEU A 371 -95.35 -88.67 -41.48
CA LEU A 371 -95.70 -88.43 -40.09
C LEU A 371 -94.44 -88.48 -39.20
N LEU A 372 -93.61 -89.51 -39.37
CA LEU A 372 -92.36 -89.68 -38.61
C LEU A 372 -91.38 -88.52 -38.86
N SER A 373 -91.17 -88.14 -40.12
CA SER A 373 -90.32 -86.99 -40.47
C SER A 373 -90.83 -85.71 -39.80
N LYS A 374 -92.15 -85.49 -39.82
CA LYS A 374 -92.76 -84.30 -39.21
C LYS A 374 -92.65 -84.31 -37.68
N GLN A 375 -92.77 -85.47 -37.04
CA GLN A 375 -92.53 -85.62 -35.60
C GLN A 375 -91.08 -85.27 -35.24
N GLN A 376 -90.10 -85.69 -36.05
CA GLN A 376 -88.70 -85.34 -35.84
C GLN A 376 -88.46 -83.83 -36.00
N GLU A 377 -89.01 -83.20 -37.04
CA GLU A 377 -88.95 -81.74 -37.23
C GLU A 377 -89.55 -80.97 -36.04
N LEU A 378 -90.70 -81.44 -35.52
CA LEU A 378 -91.33 -80.84 -34.35
C LEU A 378 -90.47 -80.97 -33.09
N VAL A 379 -89.80 -82.11 -32.90
CA VAL A 379 -88.85 -82.31 -31.79
C VAL A 379 -87.67 -81.34 -31.91
N GLN A 380 -87.06 -81.21 -33.10
CA GLN A 380 -85.97 -80.26 -33.33
C GLN A 380 -86.41 -78.81 -33.06
N ALA A 381 -87.61 -78.43 -33.51
CA ALA A 381 -88.17 -77.11 -33.28
C ALA A 381 -88.39 -76.83 -31.78
N LYS A 382 -88.92 -77.81 -31.02
CA LYS A 382 -89.08 -77.70 -29.57
C LYS A 382 -87.74 -77.57 -28.85
N THR A 383 -86.75 -78.37 -29.24
CA THR A 383 -85.39 -78.26 -28.69
C THR A 383 -84.80 -76.87 -28.95
N ALA A 384 -84.98 -76.31 -30.16
CA ALA A 384 -84.49 -74.97 -30.50
C ALA A 384 -85.14 -73.84 -29.67
N VAL A 385 -86.40 -74.01 -29.23
CA VAL A 385 -87.07 -73.13 -28.26
C VAL A 385 -86.40 -73.25 -26.90
N THR A 386 -86.25 -74.47 -26.37
CA THR A 386 -85.63 -74.70 -25.06
C THR A 386 -84.19 -74.16 -25.00
N THR A 387 -83.40 -74.31 -26.08
CA THR A 387 -82.06 -73.72 -26.16
C THR A 387 -82.11 -72.19 -26.11
N ALA A 388 -83.04 -71.55 -26.83
CA ALA A 388 -83.18 -70.09 -26.81
C ALA A 388 -83.66 -69.57 -25.44
N GLU A 389 -84.55 -70.30 -24.78
CA GLU A 389 -85.01 -70.00 -23.42
C GLU A 389 -83.86 -70.11 -22.41
N ALA A 390 -82.97 -71.11 -22.56
CA ALA A 390 -81.78 -71.25 -21.74
C ALA A 390 -80.78 -70.10 -21.96
N GLU A 391 -80.56 -69.67 -23.21
CA GLU A 391 -79.73 -68.50 -23.53
C GLU A 391 -80.29 -67.21 -22.91
N LEU A 392 -81.62 -66.98 -23.00
CA LEU A 392 -82.26 -65.84 -22.36
C LEU A 392 -82.13 -65.90 -20.84
N ALA A 393 -82.26 -67.09 -20.23
CA ALA A 393 -82.08 -67.25 -18.79
C ALA A 393 -80.67 -66.83 -18.33
N GLU A 394 -79.63 -67.10 -19.14
CA GLU A 394 -78.28 -66.65 -18.84
C GLU A 394 -78.13 -65.12 -18.94
N ILE A 395 -78.78 -64.49 -19.94
CA ILE A 395 -78.84 -63.02 -20.04
C ILE A 395 -79.62 -62.41 -18.88
N MET A 396 -80.67 -63.06 -18.40
CA MET A 396 -81.42 -62.62 -17.21
C MET A 396 -80.56 -62.65 -15.95
N LYS A 397 -79.69 -63.65 -15.77
CA LYS A 397 -78.72 -63.64 -14.66
C LYS A 397 -77.75 -62.46 -14.77
N MET A 398 -77.30 -62.12 -15.98
CA MET A 398 -76.46 -60.93 -16.19
C MET A 398 -77.18 -59.63 -15.81
N ARG A 399 -78.50 -59.53 -15.97
CA ARG A 399 -79.29 -58.38 -15.50
C ARG A 399 -79.19 -58.17 -13.99
N GLU A 400 -79.08 -59.24 -13.21
CA GLU A 400 -78.96 -59.17 -11.76
C GLU A 400 -77.52 -58.91 -11.29
N SER A 401 -76.52 -59.44 -12.01
CA SER A 401 -75.11 -59.32 -11.63
C SER A 401 -74.42 -58.06 -12.17
N ALA A 402 -74.77 -57.57 -13.35
CA ALA A 402 -74.10 -56.44 -13.99
C ALA A 402 -74.13 -55.12 -13.18
N PRO A 403 -75.23 -54.75 -12.47
CA PRO A 403 -75.21 -53.58 -11.59
C PRO A 403 -74.17 -53.68 -10.46
N LYS A 404 -74.02 -54.87 -9.86
CA LYS A 404 -73.02 -55.11 -8.80
C LYS A 404 -71.60 -55.00 -9.34
N VAL A 405 -71.36 -55.54 -10.54
CA VAL A 405 -70.06 -55.40 -11.21
C VAL A 405 -69.74 -53.93 -11.48
N LEU A 406 -70.71 -53.14 -11.96
CA LEU A 406 -70.52 -51.71 -12.15
C LEU A 406 -70.18 -51.00 -10.83
N GLU A 407 -70.96 -51.24 -9.77
CA GLU A 407 -70.71 -50.66 -8.44
C GLU A 407 -69.30 -50.98 -7.92
N GLU A 408 -68.84 -52.25 -8.06
CA GLU A 408 -67.49 -52.66 -7.69
C GLU A 408 -66.40 -51.91 -8.49
N LYS A 409 -66.62 -51.68 -9.80
CA LYS A 409 -65.68 -50.93 -10.65
C LYS A 409 -65.68 -49.44 -10.33
N GLU A 410 -66.83 -48.85 -10.06
CA GLU A 410 -66.93 -47.43 -9.65
C GLU A 410 -66.26 -47.20 -8.30
N LYS A 411 -66.44 -48.11 -7.35
CA LYS A 411 -65.73 -48.06 -6.06
C LYS A 411 -64.22 -48.17 -6.25
N SER A 412 -63.76 -49.12 -7.06
CA SER A 412 -62.34 -49.27 -7.38
C SER A 412 -61.77 -48.01 -8.06
N LEU A 413 -62.52 -47.41 -8.98
CA LEU A 413 -62.14 -46.15 -9.64
C LEU A 413 -62.00 -45.01 -8.63
N LEU A 414 -62.95 -44.87 -7.69
CA LEU A 414 -62.89 -43.84 -6.65
C LEU A 414 -61.67 -44.02 -5.74
N ASP A 415 -61.37 -45.25 -5.34
CA ASP A 415 -60.21 -45.58 -4.51
C ASP A 415 -58.91 -45.19 -5.22
N VAL A 416 -58.76 -45.55 -6.49
CA VAL A 416 -57.58 -45.20 -7.30
C VAL A 416 -57.50 -43.69 -7.56
N GLN A 417 -58.63 -43.01 -7.77
CA GLN A 417 -58.67 -41.56 -7.92
C GLN A 417 -58.16 -40.83 -6.67
N ASN A 418 -58.54 -41.31 -5.49
CA ASN A 418 -58.05 -40.75 -4.24
C ASN A 418 -56.55 -40.98 -4.05
N GLN A 419 -56.04 -42.18 -4.41
CA GLN A 419 -54.61 -42.46 -4.40
C GLN A 419 -53.84 -41.55 -5.37
N LEU A 420 -54.35 -41.34 -6.58
CA LEU A 420 -53.72 -40.43 -7.56
C LEU A 420 -53.58 -39.01 -7.00
N LYS A 421 -54.65 -38.46 -6.39
CA LYS A 421 -54.60 -37.13 -5.77
C LYS A 421 -53.55 -37.03 -4.66
N VAL A 422 -53.40 -38.10 -3.86
CA VAL A 422 -52.35 -38.17 -2.82
C VAL A 422 -50.97 -38.14 -3.47
N ARG A 423 -50.73 -38.95 -4.51
CA ARG A 423 -49.44 -38.98 -5.23
C ARG A 423 -49.11 -37.65 -5.91
N GLU A 424 -50.09 -37.00 -6.55
CA GLU A 424 -49.91 -35.67 -7.16
C GLU A 424 -49.48 -34.63 -6.12
N LYS A 425 -50.09 -34.67 -4.93
CA LYS A 425 -49.75 -33.78 -3.83
C LYS A 425 -48.34 -34.09 -3.29
N GLU A 426 -48.03 -35.35 -3.02
CA GLU A 426 -46.70 -35.79 -2.55
C GLU A 426 -45.60 -35.34 -3.51
N PHE A 427 -45.78 -35.59 -4.82
CA PHE A 427 -44.85 -35.17 -5.85
C PHE A 427 -44.66 -33.64 -5.87
N THR A 428 -45.76 -32.88 -5.87
CA THR A 428 -45.72 -31.41 -5.92
C THR A 428 -45.03 -30.81 -4.69
N GLU A 429 -45.32 -31.34 -3.50
CA GLU A 429 -44.70 -30.89 -2.26
C GLU A 429 -43.21 -31.25 -2.20
N PHE A 430 -42.85 -32.44 -2.67
CA PHE A 430 -41.45 -32.87 -2.71
C PHE A 430 -40.64 -32.07 -3.74
N LYS A 431 -41.21 -31.81 -4.92
CA LYS A 431 -40.60 -30.97 -5.96
C LYS A 431 -40.22 -29.59 -5.45
N LYS A 432 -41.07 -28.95 -4.63
CA LYS A 432 -40.74 -27.66 -3.99
C LYS A 432 -39.48 -27.75 -3.11
N LYS A 433 -39.25 -28.87 -2.43
CA LYS A 433 -38.03 -29.08 -1.62
C LYS A 433 -36.80 -29.19 -2.51
N VAL A 434 -36.89 -29.91 -3.63
CA VAL A 434 -35.82 -30.02 -4.64
C VAL A 434 -35.50 -28.63 -5.21
N ASP A 435 -36.51 -27.86 -5.61
CA ASP A 435 -36.33 -26.52 -6.19
C ASP A 435 -35.67 -25.54 -5.19
N LEU A 436 -36.04 -25.64 -3.91
CA LEU A 436 -35.41 -24.85 -2.84
C LEU A 436 -33.93 -25.24 -2.66
N GLN A 437 -33.64 -26.54 -2.64
CA GLN A 437 -32.26 -27.03 -2.52
C GLN A 437 -31.41 -26.61 -3.72
N LYS A 438 -31.96 -26.65 -4.93
CA LYS A 438 -31.31 -26.17 -6.16
C LYS A 438 -31.02 -24.67 -6.12
N SER A 439 -31.94 -23.88 -5.59
CA SER A 439 -31.72 -22.44 -5.39
C SER A 439 -30.60 -22.17 -4.38
N LYS A 440 -30.50 -22.99 -3.33
CA LYS A 440 -29.44 -22.89 -2.30
C LYS A 440 -28.06 -23.24 -2.89
N THR A 441 -27.94 -24.29 -3.70
CA THR A 441 -26.67 -24.66 -4.34
C THR A 441 -26.20 -23.61 -5.34
N GLU A 442 -27.12 -22.99 -6.09
CA GLU A 442 -26.82 -21.88 -7.00
C GLU A 442 -26.37 -20.62 -6.26
N ALA A 443 -27.04 -20.26 -5.16
CA ALA A 443 -26.63 -19.12 -4.33
C ALA A 443 -25.22 -19.32 -3.75
N LEU A 444 -24.86 -20.54 -3.34
CA LEU A 444 -23.51 -20.87 -2.87
C LEU A 444 -22.47 -20.82 -4.00
N LEU A 445 -22.85 -21.18 -5.23
CA LEU A 445 -21.98 -21.01 -6.40
C LEU A 445 -21.65 -19.53 -6.62
N GLN A 446 -22.66 -18.66 -6.58
CA GLN A 446 -22.46 -17.23 -6.75
C GLN A 446 -21.55 -16.66 -5.63
N GLN A 447 -21.80 -17.04 -4.37
CA GLN A 447 -20.95 -16.63 -3.25
C GLN A 447 -19.50 -17.12 -3.39
N TYR A 448 -19.28 -18.34 -3.89
CA TYR A 448 -17.95 -18.87 -4.16
C TYR A 448 -17.22 -18.01 -5.20
N LEU A 449 -17.87 -17.72 -6.33
CA LEU A 449 -17.29 -16.91 -7.40
C LEU A 449 -16.94 -15.50 -6.95
N GLU A 450 -17.76 -14.89 -6.10
CA GLU A 450 -17.51 -13.56 -5.53
C GLU A 450 -16.37 -13.56 -4.48
N ALA A 451 -16.15 -14.68 -3.79
CA ALA A 451 -15.11 -14.83 -2.78
C ALA A 451 -13.72 -15.12 -3.37
N LEU A 452 -13.63 -15.54 -4.64
CA LEU A 452 -12.37 -15.79 -5.31
C LEU A 452 -11.49 -14.51 -5.37
N PRO A 453 -10.17 -14.64 -5.18
CA PRO A 453 -9.27 -13.50 -5.35
C PRO A 453 -9.39 -12.92 -6.76
N LYS A 454 -9.42 -11.59 -6.86
CA LYS A 454 -9.43 -10.86 -8.13
C LYS A 454 -8.06 -10.84 -8.81
#